data_AF-A0A7V3WP35-F1
#
_entry.id   AF-A0A7V3WP35-F1
#
_cell.length_a   1.000
_cell.length_b   1.000
_cell.length_c   1.000
_cell.angle_alpha   90.00
_cell.angle_beta   90.00
_cell.angle_gamma   90.00
#
_symmetry.space_group_name_H-M   'P 1'
#
loop_
_entity.id
_entity.type
_entity.pdbx_description
1 polymer ?
#
loop_
_entity_poly.entity_id
_entity_poly.type
_entity_poly.pdbx_seq_one_letter_code
_entity_poly.pdbx_strand_id
1 'polypeptide(L)'
;MGFWAASLGAADIAGPWHAQFETPRGLQKYQFTFQTEGEKLTGKIVAEINGQKRETELREGIIQGDTVTFVEVVNFQGNELRIRYSGKIGANEIAFTREVGDRFRSEFKAARGEAPATSPDASPRRGGGGFGGPITLNPDDKPAFDDPPPGIDRRREGIPRGKVELIEYDSKTVGTRRRMNVYTPPGYSTANKYPVLYLLHGIGGDETEWLRFAHPDILLDNLIADGKAVPMIIVMPNGRAQKDDRPGSNPMATAPAFARFERDLLDDVIPTIESRYSVWTNREHRALAGLSMGGGQALNFGLGNLDTFAWVGAFSAAPNTKPPAQLIPDPEAAKQKLKLLYLSCGKKDGLIRISQGVHAYLKEKQLPHIWHVDSYGHDPTHWRNNLWFFAQRIFK
;
A
#
# COMPACT_ATOMS: atom_id res chain seq x y z
N MET A 1 -20.93 -50.67 28.55
CA MET A 1 -19.95 -49.92 27.73
C MET A 1 -20.25 -50.21 26.27
N GLY A 2 -20.41 -49.17 25.46
CA GLY A 2 -20.67 -49.31 24.03
C GLY A 2 -21.36 -48.07 23.47
N PHE A 3 -20.72 -46.90 23.60
CA PHE A 3 -21.14 -45.71 22.86
C PHE A 3 -20.77 -45.91 21.40
N TRP A 4 -21.77 -46.04 20.53
CA TRP A 4 -21.60 -45.93 19.09
C TRP A 4 -21.33 -44.46 18.75
N ALA A 5 -20.10 -44.14 18.38
CA ALA A 5 -19.77 -42.90 17.72
C ALA A 5 -20.27 -43.00 16.28
N ALA A 6 -21.33 -42.26 15.95
CA ALA A 6 -21.72 -42.06 14.56
C ALA A 6 -20.58 -41.30 13.86
N SER A 7 -19.89 -41.94 12.92
CA SER A 7 -19.00 -41.24 11.99
C SER A 7 -19.86 -40.28 11.18
N LEU A 8 -19.68 -38.97 11.38
CA LEU A 8 -20.21 -37.94 10.49
C LEU A 8 -19.66 -38.23 9.09
N GLY A 9 -20.50 -38.82 8.21
CA GLY A 9 -20.18 -38.95 6.80
C GLY A 9 -19.91 -37.56 6.21
N ALA A 10 -18.99 -37.49 5.25
CA ALA A 10 -18.71 -36.26 4.50
C ALA A 10 -20.03 -35.58 4.12
N ALA A 11 -20.21 -34.32 4.54
CA ALA A 11 -21.43 -33.59 4.25
C ALA A 11 -21.68 -33.61 2.73
N ASP A 12 -22.85 -34.11 2.31
CA ASP A 12 -23.18 -34.22 0.88
C ASP A 12 -23.14 -32.82 0.25
N ILE A 13 -22.10 -32.59 -0.55
CA ILE A 13 -21.85 -31.36 -1.30
C ILE A 13 -22.20 -31.53 -2.79
N ALA A 14 -22.59 -32.72 -3.24
CA ALA A 14 -22.89 -32.97 -4.64
C ALA A 14 -24.09 -32.13 -5.13
N GLY A 15 -24.11 -31.85 -6.44
CA GLY A 15 -25.17 -31.09 -7.09
C GLY A 15 -24.89 -29.59 -7.23
N PRO A 16 -25.89 -28.80 -7.63
CA PRO A 16 -25.73 -27.39 -7.96
C PRO A 16 -25.74 -26.50 -6.72
N TRP A 17 -24.86 -25.49 -6.76
CA TRP A 17 -24.71 -24.44 -5.76
C TRP A 17 -24.60 -23.10 -6.47
N HIS A 18 -25.35 -22.12 -5.98
CA HIS A 18 -25.37 -20.79 -6.57
C HIS A 18 -24.80 -19.79 -5.58
N ALA A 19 -23.94 -18.92 -6.08
CA ALA A 19 -23.35 -17.82 -5.35
C ALA A 19 -23.48 -16.55 -6.17
N GLN A 20 -23.67 -15.43 -5.47
CA GLN A 20 -23.60 -14.11 -6.06
C GLN A 20 -22.78 -13.24 -5.12
N PHE A 21 -21.71 -12.66 -5.63
CA PHE A 21 -20.79 -11.86 -4.81
C PHE A 21 -20.15 -10.75 -5.63
N GLU A 22 -19.91 -9.63 -4.96
CA GLU A 22 -19.27 -8.47 -5.56
C GLU A 22 -17.75 -8.67 -5.63
N THR A 23 -17.15 -8.25 -6.73
CA THR A 23 -15.69 -8.24 -6.92
C THR A 23 -15.23 -6.89 -7.48
N PRO A 24 -13.92 -6.59 -7.52
CA PRO A 24 -13.42 -5.40 -8.21
C PRO A 24 -13.78 -5.32 -9.71
N ARG A 25 -14.23 -6.44 -10.32
CA ARG A 25 -14.71 -6.50 -11.71
C ARG A 25 -16.23 -6.35 -11.85
N GLY A 26 -16.93 -6.07 -10.75
CA GLY A 26 -18.39 -6.01 -10.66
C GLY A 26 -18.99 -7.28 -10.02
N LEU A 27 -20.31 -7.31 -10.00
CA LEU A 27 -21.11 -8.43 -9.53
C LEU A 27 -20.80 -9.69 -10.33
N GLN A 28 -20.44 -10.75 -9.63
CA GLN A 28 -20.22 -12.07 -10.23
C GLN A 28 -21.31 -13.01 -9.76
N LYS A 29 -21.92 -13.74 -10.71
CA LYS A 29 -22.82 -14.85 -10.40
C LYS A 29 -22.12 -16.14 -10.77
N TYR A 30 -22.05 -17.06 -9.83
CA TYR A 30 -21.40 -18.34 -9.97
C TYR A 30 -22.41 -19.44 -9.74
N GLN A 31 -22.42 -20.43 -10.63
CA GLN A 31 -23.06 -21.72 -10.42
C GLN A 31 -21.97 -22.79 -10.41
N PHE A 32 -21.77 -23.40 -9.25
CA PHE A 32 -20.92 -24.57 -9.09
C PHE A 32 -21.80 -25.81 -9.21
N THR A 33 -21.40 -26.79 -9.99
CA THR A 33 -22.05 -28.10 -10.05
C THR A 33 -21.04 -29.14 -9.64
N PHE A 34 -21.14 -29.59 -8.39
CA PHE A 34 -20.18 -30.48 -7.77
C PHE A 34 -20.57 -31.94 -7.96
N GLN A 35 -19.57 -32.79 -8.15
CA GLN A 35 -19.66 -34.24 -8.17
C GLN A 35 -18.62 -34.80 -7.19
N THR A 36 -19.01 -35.79 -6.41
CA THR A 36 -18.16 -36.36 -5.37
C THR A 36 -17.94 -37.84 -5.61
N GLU A 37 -16.70 -38.28 -5.40
CA GLU A 37 -16.30 -39.69 -5.40
C GLU A 37 -15.36 -39.89 -4.20
N GLY A 38 -15.91 -40.27 -3.05
CA GLY A 38 -15.17 -40.27 -1.78
C GLY A 38 -14.74 -38.85 -1.37
N GLU A 39 -13.45 -38.66 -1.09
CA GLU A 39 -12.85 -37.34 -0.77
C GLU A 39 -12.56 -36.50 -2.02
N LYS A 40 -12.68 -37.07 -3.22
CA LYS A 40 -12.39 -36.35 -4.46
C LYS A 40 -13.60 -35.52 -4.89
N LEU A 41 -13.35 -34.25 -5.21
CA LEU A 41 -14.34 -33.33 -5.76
C LEU A 41 -13.99 -33.02 -7.22
N THR A 42 -14.96 -33.22 -8.09
CA THR A 42 -14.95 -32.74 -9.48
C THR A 42 -16.16 -31.84 -9.70
N GLY A 43 -16.18 -31.10 -10.80
CA GLY A 43 -17.34 -30.27 -11.09
C GLY A 43 -17.12 -29.22 -12.15
N LYS A 44 -18.21 -28.55 -12.47
CA LYS A 44 -18.26 -27.43 -13.41
C LYS A 44 -18.55 -26.13 -12.68
N ILE A 45 -17.98 -25.05 -13.18
CA ILE A 45 -18.16 -23.70 -12.68
C ILE A 45 -18.64 -22.86 -13.85
N VAL A 46 -19.84 -22.32 -13.74
CA VAL A 46 -20.39 -21.34 -14.69
C VAL A 46 -20.34 -19.98 -14.00
N ALA A 47 -19.53 -19.07 -14.52
CA ALA A 47 -19.41 -17.71 -14.03
C ALA A 47 -20.04 -16.73 -15.03
N GLU A 48 -20.94 -15.87 -14.55
CA GLU A 48 -21.47 -14.72 -15.28
C GLU A 48 -20.86 -13.45 -14.70
N ILE A 49 -20.10 -12.71 -15.53
CA ILE A 49 -19.38 -11.50 -15.15
C ILE A 49 -19.68 -10.44 -16.20
N ASN A 50 -20.26 -9.30 -15.80
CA ASN A 50 -20.64 -8.21 -16.71
C ASN A 50 -21.49 -8.66 -17.92
N GLY A 51 -22.40 -9.61 -17.70
CA GLY A 51 -23.29 -10.17 -18.73
C GLY A 51 -22.64 -11.21 -19.66
N GLN A 52 -21.34 -11.49 -19.51
CA GLN A 52 -20.66 -12.56 -20.23
C GLN A 52 -20.59 -13.82 -19.38
N LYS A 53 -20.95 -14.97 -19.97
CA LYS A 53 -20.88 -16.28 -19.33
C LYS A 53 -19.59 -17.00 -19.72
N ARG A 54 -18.95 -17.62 -18.75
CA ARG A 54 -17.79 -18.51 -18.92
C ARG A 54 -18.05 -19.81 -18.19
N GLU A 55 -17.77 -20.93 -18.84
CA GLU A 55 -17.74 -22.24 -18.22
C GLU A 55 -16.29 -22.70 -18.03
N THR A 56 -16.00 -23.27 -16.87
CA THR A 56 -14.70 -23.85 -16.52
C THR A 56 -14.88 -25.12 -15.71
N GLU A 57 -13.92 -26.04 -15.82
CA GLU A 57 -13.87 -27.22 -14.97
C GLU A 57 -13.06 -26.96 -13.71
N LEU A 58 -13.55 -27.52 -12.61
CA LEU A 58 -12.85 -27.56 -11.33
C LEU A 58 -11.67 -28.53 -11.42
N ARG A 59 -10.53 -28.14 -10.85
CA ARG A 59 -9.33 -28.98 -10.70
C ARG A 59 -8.95 -29.11 -9.23
N GLU A 60 -8.18 -30.17 -8.92
CA GLU A 60 -7.56 -30.35 -7.60
C GLU A 60 -8.57 -30.31 -6.44
N GLY A 61 -9.79 -30.81 -6.68
CA GLY A 61 -10.87 -30.78 -5.70
C GLY A 61 -10.74 -31.85 -4.63
N ILE A 62 -10.78 -31.44 -3.36
CA ILE A 62 -10.66 -32.31 -2.20
C ILE A 62 -11.71 -31.91 -1.16
N ILE A 63 -12.34 -32.92 -0.54
CA ILE A 63 -13.25 -32.78 0.61
C ILE A 63 -12.64 -33.52 1.79
N GLN A 64 -12.51 -32.83 2.93
CA GLN A 64 -12.04 -33.40 4.18
C GLN A 64 -12.97 -32.95 5.31
N GLY A 65 -13.79 -33.87 5.80
CA GLY A 65 -14.81 -33.57 6.81
C GLY A 65 -15.82 -32.53 6.35
N ASP A 66 -15.82 -31.36 6.99
CA ASP A 66 -16.67 -30.21 6.67
C ASP A 66 -15.94 -29.15 5.82
N THR A 67 -14.77 -29.47 5.26
CA THR A 67 -13.96 -28.54 4.47
C THR A 67 -13.85 -29.00 3.03
N VAL A 68 -13.93 -28.05 2.10
CA VAL A 68 -13.74 -28.25 0.66
C VAL A 68 -12.64 -27.33 0.13
N THR A 69 -11.77 -27.84 -0.72
CA THR A 69 -10.79 -27.05 -1.48
C THR A 69 -10.78 -27.43 -2.94
N PHE A 70 -10.53 -26.46 -3.83
CA PHE A 70 -10.35 -26.72 -5.26
C PHE A 70 -9.73 -25.52 -5.99
N VAL A 71 -9.39 -25.71 -7.27
CA VAL A 71 -8.83 -24.70 -8.16
C VAL A 71 -9.69 -24.51 -9.40
N GLU A 72 -10.04 -23.28 -9.72
CA GLU A 72 -10.58 -22.88 -11.03
C GLU A 72 -9.42 -22.30 -11.86
N VAL A 73 -9.21 -22.84 -13.06
CA VAL A 73 -8.16 -22.36 -13.97
C VAL A 73 -8.79 -21.53 -15.08
N VAL A 74 -8.38 -20.27 -15.18
CA VAL A 74 -8.95 -19.32 -16.15
C VAL A 74 -7.84 -18.73 -17.01
N ASN A 75 -8.05 -18.67 -18.31
CA ASN A 75 -7.12 -18.00 -19.22
C ASN A 75 -7.45 -16.51 -19.30
N PHE A 76 -6.47 -15.65 -19.02
CA PHE A 76 -6.60 -14.20 -19.09
C PHE A 76 -5.42 -13.61 -19.87
N GLN A 77 -5.70 -13.00 -21.03
CA GLN A 77 -4.69 -12.38 -21.91
C GLN A 77 -3.53 -13.33 -22.28
N GLY A 78 -3.83 -14.61 -22.51
CA GLY A 78 -2.84 -15.63 -22.86
C GLY A 78 -2.06 -16.23 -21.68
N ASN A 79 -2.33 -15.78 -20.45
CA ASN A 79 -1.74 -16.34 -19.23
C ASN A 79 -2.75 -17.19 -18.46
N GLU A 80 -2.28 -18.32 -17.92
CA GLU A 80 -3.07 -19.17 -17.03
C GLU A 80 -3.12 -18.56 -15.62
N LEU A 81 -4.34 -18.29 -15.15
CA LEU A 81 -4.58 -17.78 -13.80
C LEU A 81 -5.28 -18.86 -12.97
N ARG A 82 -4.65 -19.24 -11.87
CA ARG A 82 -5.17 -20.23 -10.92
C ARG A 82 -5.89 -19.51 -9.79
N ILE A 83 -7.18 -19.78 -9.64
CA ILE A 83 -8.03 -19.24 -8.57
C ILE A 83 -8.27 -20.36 -7.56
N ARG A 84 -7.81 -20.18 -6.33
CA ARG A 84 -7.96 -21.18 -5.27
C ARG A 84 -9.24 -20.90 -4.48
N TYR A 85 -9.97 -21.96 -4.17
CA TYR A 85 -11.14 -21.92 -3.31
C TYR A 85 -10.89 -22.81 -2.10
N SER A 86 -11.23 -22.31 -0.93
CA SER A 86 -11.38 -23.09 0.29
C SER A 86 -12.73 -22.75 0.90
N GLY A 87 -13.41 -23.70 1.52
CA GLY A 87 -14.72 -23.42 2.08
C GLY A 87 -15.16 -24.39 3.15
N LYS A 88 -16.08 -23.93 4.00
CA LYS A 88 -16.72 -24.72 5.04
C LYS A 88 -18.12 -25.13 4.61
N ILE A 89 -18.36 -26.43 4.57
CA ILE A 89 -19.60 -27.07 4.13
C ILE A 89 -20.59 -27.06 5.31
N GLY A 90 -21.70 -26.36 5.13
CA GLY A 90 -22.89 -26.45 5.98
C GLY A 90 -23.98 -27.27 5.30
N ALA A 91 -25.13 -27.42 5.96
CA ALA A 91 -26.23 -28.25 5.46
C ALA A 91 -26.81 -27.76 4.12
N ASN A 92 -27.00 -26.44 3.97
CA ASN A 92 -27.58 -25.81 2.77
C ASN A 92 -26.75 -24.63 2.24
N GLU A 93 -25.60 -24.36 2.86
CA GLU A 93 -24.69 -23.27 2.48
C GLU A 93 -23.24 -23.75 2.52
N ILE A 94 -22.39 -23.19 1.68
CA ILE A 94 -20.93 -23.32 1.77
C ILE A 94 -20.37 -21.91 1.92
N ALA A 95 -19.63 -21.68 3.00
CA ALA A 95 -18.88 -20.44 3.18
C ALA A 95 -17.52 -20.57 2.48
N PHE A 96 -17.36 -19.91 1.34
CA PHE A 96 -16.14 -19.92 0.55
C PHE A 96 -15.23 -18.73 0.85
N THR A 97 -13.93 -19.02 0.87
CA THR A 97 -12.85 -18.09 0.63
C THR A 97 -12.30 -18.36 -0.78
N ARG A 98 -12.14 -17.31 -1.57
CA ARG A 98 -11.64 -17.35 -2.94
C ARG A 98 -10.41 -16.46 -3.06
N GLU A 99 -9.33 -17.02 -3.59
CA GLU A 99 -8.03 -16.37 -3.74
C GLU A 99 -7.60 -16.35 -5.22
N VAL A 100 -7.32 -15.16 -5.75
CA VAL A 100 -6.89 -14.96 -7.14
C VAL A 100 -5.44 -14.48 -7.12
N GLY A 101 -4.50 -15.41 -7.34
CA GLY A 101 -3.08 -15.17 -7.09
C GLY A 101 -2.83 -14.73 -5.63
N ASP A 102 -1.74 -14.00 -5.40
CA ASP A 102 -1.37 -13.54 -4.04
C ASP A 102 -1.99 -12.17 -3.67
N ARG A 103 -2.87 -11.64 -4.54
CA ARG A 103 -3.29 -10.22 -4.50
C ARG A 103 -4.76 -9.99 -4.12
N PHE A 104 -5.63 -10.97 -4.31
CA PHE A 104 -7.06 -10.79 -4.08
C PHE A 104 -7.64 -11.98 -3.34
N ARG A 105 -8.26 -11.69 -2.18
CA ARG A 105 -9.05 -12.63 -1.40
C ARG A 105 -10.48 -12.12 -1.28
N SER A 106 -11.46 -13.01 -1.41
CA SER A 106 -12.88 -12.68 -1.28
C SER A 106 -13.60 -13.79 -0.52
N GLU A 107 -14.54 -13.43 0.35
CA GLU A 107 -15.36 -14.38 1.10
C GLU A 107 -16.82 -14.25 0.66
N PHE A 108 -17.49 -15.36 0.41
CA PHE A 108 -18.88 -15.39 -0.01
C PHE A 108 -19.55 -16.71 0.36
N LYS A 109 -20.88 -16.76 0.29
CA LYS A 109 -21.65 -17.99 0.50
C LYS A 109 -22.23 -18.49 -0.82
N ALA A 110 -22.21 -19.81 -0.99
CA ALA A 110 -23.00 -20.50 -2.02
C ALA A 110 -24.13 -21.26 -1.33
N ALA A 111 -25.32 -21.32 -1.93
CA ALA A 111 -26.45 -22.08 -1.40
C ALA A 111 -27.05 -23.04 -2.42
N ARG A 112 -27.77 -24.06 -1.93
CA ARG A 112 -28.58 -24.96 -2.77
C ARG A 112 -29.86 -24.23 -3.19
N GLY A 113 -30.15 -24.14 -4.50
CA GLY A 113 -31.27 -23.37 -5.03
C GLY A 113 -30.88 -21.97 -5.50
N GLU A 114 -31.77 -20.98 -5.42
CA GLU A 114 -31.48 -19.60 -5.86
C GLU A 114 -30.29 -19.01 -5.06
N ALA A 115 -29.44 -18.22 -5.72
CA ALA A 115 -28.26 -17.64 -5.06
C ALA A 115 -28.72 -16.87 -3.81
N PRO A 116 -28.08 -17.08 -2.64
CA PRO A 116 -28.49 -16.40 -1.43
C PRO A 116 -28.40 -14.89 -1.68
N ALA A 117 -29.48 -14.17 -1.38
CA ALA A 117 -29.46 -12.71 -1.39
C ALA A 117 -28.26 -12.26 -0.57
N THR A 118 -27.50 -11.30 -1.08
CA THR A 118 -26.36 -10.72 -0.35
C THR A 118 -26.85 -10.32 1.04
N SER A 119 -26.39 -11.00 2.10
CA SER A 119 -26.87 -10.76 3.46
C SER A 119 -26.81 -9.26 3.80
N PRO A 120 -27.81 -8.69 4.49
CA PRO A 120 -27.77 -7.29 4.93
C PRO A 120 -26.67 -7.02 5.97
N ASP A 121 -26.10 -8.09 6.54
CA ASP A 121 -24.92 -8.05 7.43
C ASP A 121 -23.57 -8.09 6.66
N ALA A 122 -23.63 -8.26 5.34
CA ALA A 122 -22.58 -7.81 4.44
C ALA A 122 -22.98 -6.41 3.96
N SER A 123 -22.69 -5.41 4.79
CA SER A 123 -22.97 -4.01 4.50
C SER A 123 -22.66 -3.68 3.04
N PRO A 124 -23.59 -3.08 2.27
CA PRO A 124 -23.35 -2.75 0.88
C PRO A 124 -22.30 -1.65 0.85
N ARG A 125 -21.04 -2.00 0.55
CA ARG A 125 -20.05 -1.01 0.12
C ARG A 125 -20.44 -0.57 -1.29
N ARG A 126 -21.42 0.34 -1.32
CA ARG A 126 -21.75 1.17 -2.47
C ARG A 126 -20.47 1.77 -3.04
N GLY A 127 -20.25 1.53 -4.33
CA GLY A 127 -19.48 2.40 -5.22
C GLY A 127 -17.98 2.48 -4.94
N GLY A 128 -17.20 1.84 -5.82
CA GLY A 128 -15.85 2.25 -6.22
C GLY A 128 -14.97 2.86 -5.13
N GLY A 129 -14.27 2.03 -4.38
CA GLY A 129 -13.13 2.47 -3.59
C GLY A 129 -12.13 1.33 -3.50
N GLY A 130 -10.86 1.61 -3.77
CA GLY A 130 -9.77 0.65 -3.58
C GLY A 130 -9.63 0.21 -2.13
N PHE A 131 -8.48 -0.39 -1.81
CA PHE A 131 -8.02 -0.62 -0.44
C PHE A 131 -8.47 0.50 0.53
N GLY A 132 -9.19 0.15 1.60
CA GLY A 132 -9.69 1.11 2.60
C GLY A 132 -11.21 1.06 2.84
N GLY A 133 -11.79 2.19 3.26
CA GLY A 133 -13.21 2.37 3.58
C GLY A 133 -13.97 3.11 2.48
N PRO A 134 -15.24 3.49 2.72
CA PRO A 134 -16.03 4.30 1.79
C PRO A 134 -15.34 5.63 1.47
N ILE A 135 -15.50 6.08 0.23
CA ILE A 135 -14.93 7.34 -0.25
C ILE A 135 -16.02 8.40 -0.23
N THR A 136 -15.81 9.44 0.59
CA THR A 136 -16.63 10.65 0.61
C THR A 136 -15.70 11.83 0.35
N LEU A 137 -15.89 12.53 -0.76
CA LEU A 137 -15.08 13.70 -1.12
C LEU A 137 -15.69 14.97 -0.55
N ASN A 138 -14.84 15.84 -0.02
CA ASN A 138 -15.16 17.21 0.39
C ASN A 138 -15.04 18.17 -0.80
N PRO A 139 -15.68 19.35 -0.76
CA PRO A 139 -15.61 20.33 -1.85
C PRO A 139 -14.19 20.80 -2.22
N ASP A 140 -13.23 20.72 -1.29
CA ASP A 140 -11.83 21.09 -1.48
C ASP A 140 -10.91 19.90 -1.79
N ASP A 141 -11.45 18.69 -1.97
CA ASP A 141 -10.73 17.53 -2.48
C ASP A 141 -10.54 17.62 -3.99
N LYS A 142 -9.66 18.52 -4.39
CA LYS A 142 -9.33 18.81 -5.78
C LYS A 142 -7.82 18.82 -6.02
N PRO A 143 -7.36 18.69 -7.28
CA PRO A 143 -5.94 18.79 -7.58
C PRO A 143 -5.43 20.19 -7.24
N ALA A 144 -4.36 20.27 -6.44
CA ALA A 144 -3.62 21.52 -6.25
C ALA A 144 -2.76 21.90 -7.47
N PHE A 145 -2.48 20.93 -8.35
CA PHE A 145 -1.64 21.05 -9.53
C PHE A 145 -2.28 20.25 -10.66
N ASP A 146 -1.99 20.64 -11.89
CA ASP A 146 -2.27 19.80 -13.06
C ASP A 146 -1.40 18.53 -13.04
N ASP A 147 -1.88 17.46 -13.67
CA ASP A 147 -1.12 16.21 -13.79
C ASP A 147 0.28 16.47 -14.39
N PRO A 148 1.33 15.74 -13.94
CA PRO A 148 2.65 15.87 -14.54
C PRO A 148 2.62 15.55 -16.03
N PRO A 149 3.54 16.12 -16.83
CA PRO A 149 3.64 15.76 -18.24
C PRO A 149 3.88 14.25 -18.39
N PRO A 150 3.42 13.64 -19.49
CA PRO A 150 3.63 12.21 -19.70
C PRO A 150 5.12 11.87 -19.78
N GLY A 151 5.51 10.75 -19.20
CA GLY A 151 6.87 10.23 -19.27
C GLY A 151 7.88 10.90 -18.31
N ILE A 152 7.41 11.47 -17.19
CA ILE A 152 8.32 11.94 -16.12
C ILE A 152 9.28 10.85 -15.61
N ASP A 153 8.86 9.59 -15.65
CA ASP A 153 9.63 8.38 -15.31
C ASP A 153 10.39 7.76 -16.49
N ARG A 154 10.40 8.42 -17.66
CA ARG A 154 11.23 7.99 -18.78
C ARG A 154 12.62 8.55 -18.65
N ARG A 155 13.60 7.66 -18.78
CA ARG A 155 15.00 8.01 -18.88
C ARG A 155 15.22 8.83 -20.15
N ARG A 156 15.73 10.06 -20.01
CA ARG A 156 16.01 10.98 -21.14
C ARG A 156 17.46 10.87 -21.59
N GLU A 157 17.75 10.63 -22.86
CA GLU A 157 19.14 10.56 -23.34
C GLU A 157 19.90 11.89 -23.18
N GLY A 158 21.22 11.81 -23.01
CA GLY A 158 22.10 13.00 -23.01
C GLY A 158 22.12 13.85 -21.74
N ILE A 159 21.44 13.45 -20.66
CA ILE A 159 21.53 14.15 -19.36
C ILE A 159 22.44 13.40 -18.37
N PRO A 160 23.15 14.12 -17.47
CA PRO A 160 23.89 13.51 -16.37
C PRO A 160 23.01 12.63 -15.48
N ARG A 161 23.61 11.60 -14.88
CA ARG A 161 22.90 10.60 -14.06
C ARG A 161 23.39 10.59 -12.63
N GLY A 162 22.46 10.47 -11.70
CA GLY A 162 22.75 10.07 -10.35
C GLY A 162 23.07 8.59 -10.25
N LYS A 163 23.41 8.16 -9.04
CA LYS A 163 23.73 6.77 -8.72
C LYS A 163 22.85 6.31 -7.58
N VAL A 164 22.21 5.15 -7.74
CA VAL A 164 21.55 4.42 -6.66
C VAL A 164 22.47 3.31 -6.17
N GLU A 165 22.64 3.20 -4.86
CA GLU A 165 23.38 2.11 -4.23
C GLU A 165 22.64 1.54 -3.03
N LEU A 166 22.65 0.22 -2.92
CA LEU A 166 22.18 -0.49 -1.73
C LEU A 166 23.35 -0.55 -0.75
N ILE A 167 23.15 0.02 0.44
CA ILE A 167 24.14 0.01 1.51
C ILE A 167 23.59 -0.67 2.75
N GLU A 168 24.52 -1.13 3.59
CA GLU A 168 24.22 -1.70 4.91
C GLU A 168 24.65 -0.76 6.03
N TYR A 169 23.89 -0.75 7.12
CA TYR A 169 24.18 0.01 8.32
C TYR A 169 23.91 -0.83 9.56
N ASP A 170 24.66 -0.56 10.62
CA ASP A 170 24.45 -1.18 11.93
C ASP A 170 23.31 -0.45 12.64
N SER A 171 22.16 -1.12 12.79
CA SER A 171 21.05 -0.58 13.58
C SER A 171 21.22 -0.99 15.03
N LYS A 172 21.62 -0.05 15.89
CA LYS A 172 21.65 -0.28 17.34
C LYS A 172 20.24 -0.38 17.88
N THR A 173 19.30 0.36 17.30
CA THR A 173 17.88 0.29 17.64
C THR A 173 17.38 -1.14 17.52
N VAL A 174 17.68 -1.84 16.43
CA VAL A 174 17.20 -3.21 16.17
C VAL A 174 18.15 -4.28 16.73
N GLY A 175 19.44 -3.99 16.79
CA GLY A 175 20.49 -4.94 17.17
C GLY A 175 20.89 -5.87 16.02
N THR A 176 20.83 -5.40 14.78
CA THR A 176 21.30 -6.14 13.58
C THR A 176 21.72 -5.17 12.47
N ARG A 177 22.43 -5.67 11.46
CA ARG A 177 22.65 -4.93 10.21
C ARG A 177 21.36 -4.87 9.41
N ARG A 178 21.08 -3.70 8.85
CA ARG A 178 19.90 -3.40 8.02
C ARG A 178 20.34 -2.72 6.73
N ARG A 179 19.42 -2.63 5.77
CA ARG A 179 19.70 -2.13 4.41
C ARG A 179 18.89 -0.88 4.07
N MET A 180 19.47 -0.03 3.25
CA MET A 180 18.79 1.11 2.63
C MET A 180 19.36 1.39 1.25
N ASN A 181 18.51 1.85 0.32
CA ASN A 181 18.99 2.41 -0.94
C ASN A 181 19.30 3.90 -0.76
N VAL A 182 20.39 4.35 -1.35
CA VAL A 182 20.79 5.75 -1.37
C VAL A 182 20.97 6.20 -2.82
N TYR A 183 20.24 7.23 -3.21
CA TYR A 183 20.46 7.96 -4.46
C TYR A 183 21.37 9.17 -4.19
N THR A 184 22.43 9.31 -4.97
CA THR A 184 23.26 10.51 -5.05
C THR A 184 23.01 11.23 -6.37
N PRO A 185 22.92 12.58 -6.37
CA PRO A 185 22.59 13.33 -7.57
C PRO A 185 23.73 13.28 -8.60
N PRO A 186 23.46 13.59 -9.89
CA PRO A 186 24.50 13.70 -10.89
C PRO A 186 25.61 14.66 -10.45
N GLY A 187 26.87 14.23 -10.62
CA GLY A 187 28.03 15.03 -10.21
C GLY A 187 28.26 15.12 -8.70
N TYR A 188 27.62 14.24 -7.90
CA TYR A 188 27.89 14.14 -6.46
C TYR A 188 29.41 14.10 -6.18
N SER A 189 29.82 14.92 -5.22
CA SER A 189 31.21 15.11 -4.82
C SER A 189 31.24 15.47 -3.34
N THR A 190 32.20 14.92 -2.61
CA THR A 190 32.41 15.22 -1.19
C THR A 190 32.88 16.65 -0.92
N ALA A 191 33.23 17.42 -1.96
CA ALA A 191 33.56 18.85 -1.85
C ALA A 191 32.32 19.74 -1.64
N ASN A 192 31.12 19.25 -1.96
CA ASN A 192 29.86 19.98 -1.81
C ASN A 192 28.98 19.30 -0.76
N LYS A 193 28.08 20.05 -0.12
CA LYS A 193 27.07 19.52 0.80
C LYS A 193 25.69 19.47 0.15
N TYR A 194 24.99 18.36 0.33
CA TYR A 194 23.67 18.13 -0.23
C TYR A 194 22.60 18.03 0.85
N PRO A 195 21.37 18.53 0.61
CA PRO A 195 20.23 18.20 1.46
C PRO A 195 19.79 16.76 1.25
N VAL A 196 19.03 16.22 2.21
CA VAL A 196 18.63 14.81 2.24
C VAL A 196 17.11 14.67 2.35
N LEU A 197 16.53 13.92 1.40
CA LEU A 197 15.16 13.43 1.46
C LEU A 197 15.15 11.99 1.96
N TYR A 198 14.56 11.74 3.13
CA TYR A 198 14.25 10.38 3.60
C TYR A 198 12.86 9.98 3.07
N LEU A 199 12.79 8.85 2.37
CA LEU A 199 11.63 8.47 1.56
C LEU A 199 11.13 7.06 1.94
N LEU A 200 9.99 7.01 2.64
CA LEU A 200 9.48 5.81 3.33
C LEU A 200 8.44 5.05 2.52
N HIS A 201 8.55 3.73 2.51
CA HIS A 201 7.70 2.81 1.73
C HIS A 201 6.38 2.44 2.46
N GLY A 202 5.48 1.75 1.77
CA GLY A 202 4.19 1.26 2.27
C GLY A 202 4.27 -0.08 3.01
N ILE A 203 3.15 -0.54 3.56
CA ILE A 203 3.13 -1.67 4.53
C ILE A 203 3.68 -3.00 3.96
N GLY A 204 3.42 -3.27 2.68
CA GLY A 204 3.89 -4.46 1.96
C GLY A 204 5.27 -4.30 1.32
N GLY A 205 5.86 -3.12 1.43
CA GLY A 205 7.12 -2.76 0.78
C GLY A 205 8.36 -3.08 1.61
N ASP A 206 9.47 -2.59 1.05
CA ASP A 206 10.84 -2.68 1.54
C ASP A 206 11.64 -1.47 0.98
N GLU A 207 12.96 -1.45 1.23
CA GLU A 207 13.88 -0.40 0.78
C GLU A 207 13.95 -0.19 -0.76
N THR A 208 13.36 -1.09 -1.56
CA THR A 208 13.35 -1.00 -3.03
C THR A 208 11.99 -0.60 -3.61
N GLU A 209 10.94 -0.47 -2.79
CA GLU A 209 9.58 -0.21 -3.29
C GLU A 209 9.47 1.08 -4.11
N TRP A 210 10.12 2.15 -3.65
CA TRP A 210 10.15 3.42 -4.37
C TRP A 210 10.78 3.29 -5.75
N LEU A 211 11.87 2.53 -5.88
CA LEU A 211 12.50 2.25 -7.17
C LEU A 211 11.58 1.46 -8.11
N ARG A 212 10.75 0.56 -7.58
CA ARG A 212 9.77 -0.21 -8.38
C ARG A 212 8.57 0.62 -8.83
N PHE A 213 8.11 1.56 -8.00
CA PHE A 213 6.85 2.26 -8.23
C PHE A 213 7.00 3.62 -8.89
N ALA A 214 8.08 4.34 -8.61
CA ALA A 214 8.21 5.74 -9.00
C ALA A 214 9.52 6.07 -9.74
N HIS A 215 10.52 5.18 -9.72
CA HIS A 215 11.87 5.48 -10.23
C HIS A 215 12.42 6.84 -9.77
N PRO A 216 12.59 7.08 -8.44
CA PRO A 216 13.07 8.36 -7.93
C PRO A 216 14.36 8.86 -8.58
N ASP A 217 15.25 7.94 -8.98
CA ASP A 217 16.48 8.25 -9.71
C ASP A 217 16.19 8.94 -11.05
N ILE A 218 15.26 8.40 -11.84
CA ILE A 218 14.88 8.98 -13.14
C ILE A 218 14.14 10.31 -12.94
N LEU A 219 13.20 10.35 -12.00
CA LEU A 219 12.46 11.57 -11.70
C LEU A 219 13.41 12.70 -11.34
N LEU A 220 14.39 12.42 -10.47
CA LEU A 220 15.25 13.45 -9.90
C LEU A 220 16.39 13.84 -10.84
N ASP A 221 16.95 12.90 -11.62
CA ASP A 221 17.85 13.22 -12.74
C ASP A 221 17.18 14.20 -13.72
N ASN A 222 15.94 13.88 -14.14
CA ASN A 222 15.18 14.71 -15.06
C ASN A 222 14.89 16.11 -14.47
N LEU A 223 14.47 16.17 -13.21
CA LEU A 223 14.18 17.43 -12.52
C LEU A 223 15.42 18.29 -12.28
N ILE A 224 16.57 17.69 -11.97
CA ILE A 224 17.84 18.40 -11.78
C ILE A 224 18.34 18.93 -13.13
N ALA A 225 18.28 18.13 -14.19
CA ALA A 225 18.64 18.57 -15.54
C ALA A 225 17.78 19.74 -16.04
N ASP A 226 16.49 19.76 -15.66
CA ASP A 226 15.56 20.85 -15.96
C ASP A 226 15.71 22.07 -15.02
N GLY A 227 16.60 22.03 -14.02
CA GLY A 227 16.75 23.08 -13.00
C GLY A 227 15.54 23.23 -12.06
N LYS A 228 14.67 22.22 -11.99
CA LYS A 228 13.40 22.26 -11.24
C LYS A 228 13.53 21.74 -9.80
N ALA A 229 14.51 20.88 -9.53
CA ALA A 229 14.83 20.38 -8.20
C ALA A 229 16.26 20.74 -7.80
N VAL A 230 16.47 21.00 -6.50
CA VAL A 230 17.81 21.15 -5.92
C VAL A 230 18.52 19.79 -5.98
N PRO A 231 19.80 19.71 -6.38
CA PRO A 231 20.57 18.48 -6.26
C PRO A 231 20.57 17.99 -4.81
N MET A 232 20.04 16.79 -4.57
CA MET A 232 19.81 16.25 -3.23
C MET A 232 20.08 14.74 -3.19
N ILE A 233 20.35 14.22 -1.99
CA ILE A 233 20.41 12.79 -1.73
C ILE A 233 19.00 12.28 -1.38
N ILE A 234 18.61 11.11 -1.90
CA ILE A 234 17.42 10.40 -1.41
C ILE A 234 17.85 9.15 -0.67
N VAL A 235 17.33 8.95 0.53
CA VAL A 235 17.55 7.76 1.35
C VAL A 235 16.24 7.00 1.46
N MET A 236 16.25 5.75 1.00
CA MET A 236 15.09 4.84 0.98
C MET A 236 15.38 3.66 1.93
N PRO A 237 15.15 3.84 3.25
CA PRO A 237 15.35 2.78 4.22
C PRO A 237 14.16 1.82 4.26
N ASN A 238 14.36 0.65 4.84
CA ASN A 238 13.25 -0.22 5.20
C ASN A 238 12.59 0.29 6.49
N GLY A 239 11.32 0.72 6.41
CA GLY A 239 10.56 1.34 7.50
C GLY A 239 10.12 0.38 8.61
N ARG A 240 10.57 -0.88 8.57
CA ARG A 240 10.20 -1.97 9.47
C ARG A 240 11.35 -2.32 10.42
N ALA A 241 11.48 -1.65 11.56
CA ALA A 241 12.60 -1.83 12.49
C ALA A 241 12.52 -3.12 13.35
N GLN A 242 12.80 -4.27 12.74
CA GLN A 242 12.90 -5.56 13.41
C GLN A 242 13.96 -6.46 12.75
N LYS A 243 14.33 -7.57 13.41
CA LYS A 243 15.42 -8.44 12.93
C LYS A 243 15.11 -9.10 11.58
N ASP A 244 13.88 -9.59 11.40
CA ASP A 244 13.39 -10.05 10.10
C ASP A 244 12.50 -8.96 9.50
N ASP A 245 13.12 -8.03 8.78
CA ASP A 245 12.43 -6.89 8.19
C ASP A 245 11.95 -7.15 6.75
N ARG A 246 11.84 -8.43 6.34
CA ARG A 246 11.21 -8.81 5.07
C ARG A 246 9.69 -8.66 5.13
N PRO A 247 9.03 -8.37 3.99
CA PRO A 247 7.58 -8.39 3.92
C PRO A 247 7.04 -9.78 4.30
N GLY A 248 6.17 -9.83 5.32
CA GLY A 248 5.58 -11.08 5.81
C GLY A 248 4.12 -11.24 5.40
N SER A 249 3.58 -12.44 5.59
CA SER A 249 2.18 -12.78 5.28
C SER A 249 1.15 -12.09 6.19
N ASN A 250 1.56 -11.63 7.38
CA ASN A 250 0.74 -10.84 8.29
C ASN A 250 1.40 -9.49 8.62
N PRO A 251 1.21 -8.47 7.77
CA PRO A 251 1.80 -7.15 8.00
C PRO A 251 1.30 -6.45 9.27
N MET A 252 0.14 -6.83 9.81
CA MET A 252 -0.39 -6.25 11.06
C MET A 252 0.36 -6.73 12.30
N ALA A 253 0.88 -7.96 12.30
CA ALA A 253 1.76 -8.44 13.36
C ALA A 253 3.07 -7.64 13.45
N THR A 254 3.42 -6.95 12.37
CA THR A 254 4.62 -6.11 12.23
C THR A 254 4.39 -4.66 12.68
N ALA A 255 3.16 -4.28 13.06
CA ALA A 255 2.83 -2.91 13.44
C ALA A 255 3.80 -2.26 14.47
N PRO A 256 4.25 -2.95 15.54
CA PRO A 256 5.21 -2.38 16.48
C PRO A 256 6.57 -2.02 15.84
N ALA A 257 7.01 -2.78 14.83
CA ALA A 257 8.27 -2.52 14.13
C ALA A 257 8.21 -1.24 13.30
N PHE A 258 7.04 -0.90 12.75
CA PHE A 258 6.86 0.35 12.02
C PHE A 258 6.92 1.57 12.94
N ALA A 259 6.40 1.48 14.17
CA ALA A 259 6.55 2.55 15.16
C ALA A 259 8.00 2.67 15.66
N ARG A 260 8.66 1.54 15.92
CA ARG A 260 10.07 1.50 16.36
C ARG A 260 11.03 2.12 15.35
N PHE A 261 10.66 2.17 14.08
CA PHE A 261 11.48 2.77 13.03
C PHE A 261 11.73 4.26 13.23
N GLU A 262 10.96 4.97 14.07
CA GLU A 262 11.30 6.35 14.44
C GLU A 262 12.70 6.43 15.08
N ARG A 263 13.02 5.53 16.00
CA ARG A 263 14.32 5.49 16.67
C ARG A 263 15.42 5.03 15.71
N ASP A 264 15.13 4.02 14.89
CA ASP A 264 16.08 3.57 13.86
C ASP A 264 16.40 4.71 12.86
N LEU A 265 15.40 5.51 12.47
CA LEU A 265 15.58 6.66 11.60
C LEU A 265 16.47 7.74 12.24
N LEU A 266 16.14 8.14 13.47
CA LEU A 266 16.80 9.25 14.17
C LEU A 266 18.19 8.89 14.70
N ASP A 267 18.33 7.70 15.27
CA ASP A 267 19.50 7.30 16.05
C ASP A 267 20.50 6.47 15.24
N ASP A 268 20.08 5.83 14.13
CA ASP A 268 20.94 4.95 13.32
C ASP A 268 21.06 5.42 11.86
N VAL A 269 19.95 5.61 11.15
CA VAL A 269 19.94 5.94 9.71
C VAL A 269 20.50 7.34 9.44
N ILE A 270 19.98 8.37 10.11
CA ILE A 270 20.46 9.75 9.92
C ILE A 270 21.97 9.86 10.23
N PRO A 271 22.48 9.41 11.39
CA PRO A 271 23.91 9.45 11.68
C PRO A 271 24.77 8.65 10.68
N THR A 272 24.25 7.52 10.17
CA THR A 272 24.96 6.75 9.13
C THR A 272 25.10 7.55 7.84
N ILE A 273 24.05 8.25 7.41
CA ILE A 273 24.11 9.08 6.20
C ILE A 273 25.05 10.26 6.41
N GLU A 274 24.99 10.93 7.56
CA GLU A 274 25.85 12.08 7.88
C GLU A 274 27.34 11.75 7.99
N SER A 275 27.67 10.51 8.36
CA SER A 275 29.06 10.06 8.46
C SER A 275 29.65 9.55 7.14
N ARG A 276 28.81 9.14 6.18
CA ARG A 276 29.25 8.52 4.92
C ARG A 276 29.09 9.43 3.70
N TYR A 277 28.18 10.39 3.76
CA TYR A 277 27.87 11.29 2.66
C TYR A 277 28.08 12.75 3.05
N SER A 278 28.47 13.58 2.09
CA SER A 278 28.66 15.01 2.32
C SER A 278 27.30 15.73 2.35
N VAL A 279 26.72 15.84 3.53
CA VAL A 279 25.38 16.37 3.72
C VAL A 279 25.35 17.54 4.69
N TRP A 280 24.30 18.34 4.57
CA TRP A 280 23.91 19.28 5.62
C TRP A 280 23.19 18.53 6.75
N THR A 281 23.47 18.93 7.99
CA THR A 281 22.94 18.25 9.19
C THR A 281 21.83 19.03 9.89
N ASN A 282 21.55 20.26 9.45
CA ASN A 282 20.47 21.08 10.01
C ASN A 282 19.10 20.71 9.42
N ARG A 283 18.03 21.04 10.14
CA ARG A 283 16.64 20.72 9.79
C ARG A 283 16.18 21.26 8.43
N GLU A 284 16.66 22.43 8.03
CA GLU A 284 16.23 23.06 6.77
C GLU A 284 16.74 22.31 5.55
N HIS A 285 17.71 21.41 5.72
CA HIS A 285 18.24 20.55 4.67
C HIS A 285 17.83 19.08 4.85
N ARG A 286 16.81 18.82 5.68
CA ARG A 286 16.28 17.49 5.92
C ARG A 286 14.77 17.41 5.68
N ALA A 287 14.39 16.60 4.70
CA ALA A 287 13.00 16.32 4.35
C ALA A 287 12.64 14.87 4.69
N LEU A 288 11.38 14.63 5.03
CA LEU A 288 10.83 13.30 5.26
C LEU A 288 9.53 13.16 4.47
N ALA A 289 9.43 12.14 3.63
CA ALA A 289 8.19 11.82 2.94
C ALA A 289 7.93 10.33 2.87
N GLY A 290 6.71 9.92 2.53
CA GLY A 290 6.41 8.52 2.30
C GLY A 290 5.03 8.25 1.74
N LEU A 291 4.83 7.01 1.29
CA LEU A 291 3.56 6.52 0.73
C LEU A 291 2.83 5.61 1.72
N SER A 292 1.50 5.64 1.76
CA SER A 292 0.68 4.71 2.56
C SER A 292 1.10 4.69 4.05
N MET A 293 1.52 3.54 4.57
CA MET A 293 2.13 3.40 5.89
C MET A 293 3.31 4.36 6.10
N GLY A 294 4.21 4.47 5.12
CA GLY A 294 5.32 5.41 5.12
C GLY A 294 4.86 6.87 5.12
N GLY A 295 3.70 7.17 4.53
CA GLY A 295 3.07 8.49 4.62
C GLY A 295 2.59 8.79 6.04
N GLY A 296 2.01 7.80 6.73
CA GLY A 296 1.67 7.92 8.14
C GLY A 296 2.90 8.04 9.04
N GLN A 297 3.98 7.30 8.74
CA GLN A 297 5.27 7.44 9.43
C GLN A 297 5.88 8.83 9.20
N ALA A 298 5.84 9.35 7.98
CA ALA A 298 6.34 10.69 7.68
C ALA A 298 5.61 11.78 8.47
N LEU A 299 4.29 11.67 8.64
CA LEU A 299 3.53 12.58 9.51
C LEU A 299 3.90 12.39 10.97
N ASN A 300 3.88 11.15 11.47
CA ASN A 300 4.16 10.86 12.87
C ASN A 300 5.56 11.31 13.30
N PHE A 301 6.57 11.06 12.48
CA PHE A 301 7.98 11.31 12.82
C PHE A 301 8.39 12.72 12.41
N GLY A 302 7.96 13.20 11.25
CA GLY A 302 8.29 14.54 10.77
C GLY A 302 7.72 15.62 11.67
N LEU A 303 6.42 15.53 11.98
CA LEU A 303 5.74 16.51 12.84
C LEU A 303 6.06 16.32 14.33
N GLY A 304 6.43 15.09 14.73
CA GLY A 304 6.91 14.80 16.08
C GLY A 304 8.34 15.29 16.35
N ASN A 305 9.15 15.53 15.31
CA ASN A 305 10.56 15.89 15.41
C ASN A 305 10.88 17.13 14.56
N LEU A 306 10.14 18.22 14.79
CA LEU A 306 10.29 19.46 14.02
C LEU A 306 11.66 20.12 14.15
N ASP A 307 12.46 19.80 15.17
CA ASP A 307 13.86 20.25 15.28
C ASP A 307 14.82 19.48 14.36
N THR A 308 14.36 18.37 13.78
CA THR A 308 15.12 17.52 12.86
C THR A 308 14.67 17.68 11.41
N PHE A 309 13.37 17.88 11.17
CA PHE A 309 12.78 17.97 9.82
C PHE A 309 12.06 19.30 9.61
N ALA A 310 12.28 19.91 8.44
CA ALA A 310 11.57 21.13 8.04
C ALA A 310 10.55 20.93 6.91
N TRP A 311 10.64 19.79 6.21
CA TRP A 311 9.81 19.48 5.04
C TRP A 311 9.20 18.09 5.22
N VAL A 312 7.87 18.02 5.26
CA VAL A 312 7.15 16.76 5.49
C VAL A 312 6.16 16.51 4.36
N GLY A 313 6.21 15.31 3.77
CA GLY A 313 5.33 14.88 2.68
C GLY A 313 4.60 13.57 2.99
N ALA A 314 3.29 13.53 2.81
CA ALA A 314 2.49 12.34 3.01
C ALA A 314 1.64 12.04 1.78
N PHE A 315 1.90 10.89 1.15
CA PHE A 315 1.21 10.44 -0.05
C PHE A 315 0.27 9.28 0.30
N SER A 316 -1.04 9.54 0.28
CA SER A 316 -2.09 8.58 0.65
C SER A 316 -1.86 7.92 2.01
N ALA A 317 -1.75 8.73 3.08
CA ALA A 317 -1.37 8.25 4.41
C ALA A 317 -2.32 7.18 4.96
N ALA A 318 -1.75 6.15 5.60
CA ALA A 318 -2.49 5.01 6.14
C ALA A 318 -2.90 5.18 7.63
N PRO A 319 -3.76 4.30 8.19
CA PRO A 319 -4.30 4.44 9.55
C PRO A 319 -3.31 4.36 10.71
N ASN A 320 -2.03 4.08 10.46
CA ASN A 320 -0.97 4.25 11.47
C ASN A 320 -0.67 5.73 11.78
N THR A 321 -1.25 6.66 11.01
CA THR A 321 -1.20 8.11 11.27
C THR A 321 -1.89 8.43 12.59
N LYS A 322 -1.21 9.14 13.49
CA LYS A 322 -1.79 9.60 14.77
C LYS A 322 -2.95 10.57 14.51
N PRO A 323 -3.89 10.73 15.47
CA PRO A 323 -4.90 11.77 15.40
C PRO A 323 -4.27 13.16 15.21
N PRO A 324 -4.88 14.08 14.44
CA PRO A 324 -4.25 15.36 14.08
C PRO A 324 -3.77 16.21 15.27
N ALA A 325 -4.55 16.28 16.35
CA ALA A 325 -4.15 17.01 17.56
C ALA A 325 -2.94 16.41 18.28
N GLN A 326 -2.65 15.12 18.06
CA GLN A 326 -1.43 14.46 18.56
C GLN A 326 -0.26 14.60 17.60
N LEU A 327 -0.51 14.75 16.29
CA LEU A 327 0.53 15.05 15.30
C LEU A 327 1.11 16.44 15.52
N ILE A 328 0.26 17.41 15.84
CA ILE A 328 0.62 18.83 15.96
C ILE A 328 0.01 19.37 17.25
N PRO A 329 0.58 19.03 18.42
CA PRO A 329 0.09 19.52 19.70
C PRO A 329 0.30 21.03 19.88
N ASP A 330 1.29 21.61 19.17
CA ASP A 330 1.58 23.04 19.15
C ASP A 330 1.58 23.57 17.69
N PRO A 331 0.43 24.03 17.17
CA PRO A 331 0.32 24.55 15.81
C PRO A 331 1.17 25.80 15.53
N GLU A 332 1.39 26.66 16.52
CA GLU A 332 2.17 27.89 16.34
C GLU A 332 3.66 27.58 16.20
N ALA A 333 4.20 26.69 17.04
CA ALA A 333 5.56 26.19 16.86
C ALA A 333 5.72 25.47 15.51
N ALA A 334 4.72 24.68 15.10
CA ALA A 334 4.73 24.01 13.81
C ALA A 334 4.74 25.00 12.63
N LYS A 335 3.96 26.08 12.71
CA LYS A 335 3.91 27.14 11.71
C LYS A 335 5.25 27.89 11.56
N GLN A 336 5.98 28.08 12.66
CA GLN A 336 7.29 28.72 12.64
C GLN A 336 8.39 27.79 12.11
N LYS A 337 8.31 26.50 12.45
CA LYS A 337 9.37 25.54 12.12
C LYS A 337 9.17 24.94 10.72
N LEU A 338 7.96 24.57 10.30
CA LEU A 338 7.75 23.93 9.01
C LEU A 338 8.00 24.89 7.86
N LYS A 339 8.81 24.45 6.88
CA LYS A 339 8.96 25.11 5.59
C LYS A 339 7.94 24.59 4.58
N LEU A 340 7.59 23.30 4.67
CA LEU A 340 6.55 22.70 3.87
C LEU A 340 5.88 21.52 4.59
N LEU A 341 4.55 21.50 4.55
CA LEU A 341 3.75 20.31 4.79
C LEU A 341 2.94 20.00 3.53
N TYR A 342 3.17 18.82 2.95
CA TYR A 342 2.52 18.35 1.72
C TYR A 342 1.66 17.13 2.02
N LEU A 343 0.36 17.25 1.81
CA LEU A 343 -0.59 16.15 1.90
C LEU A 343 -1.16 15.86 0.52
N SER A 344 -1.23 14.59 0.17
CA SER A 344 -1.94 14.18 -1.04
C SER A 344 -2.64 12.84 -0.85
N CYS A 345 -3.71 12.63 -1.60
CA CYS A 345 -4.38 11.34 -1.70
C CYS A 345 -5.15 11.25 -3.02
N GLY A 346 -5.25 10.06 -3.59
CA GLY A 346 -6.07 9.88 -4.79
C GLY A 346 -7.56 9.91 -4.45
N LYS A 347 -8.40 10.56 -5.27
CA LYS A 347 -9.85 10.61 -5.02
C LYS A 347 -10.57 9.26 -5.08
N LYS A 348 -9.89 8.20 -5.56
CA LYS A 348 -10.38 6.80 -5.60
C LYS A 348 -9.74 5.93 -4.52
N ASP A 349 -8.98 6.53 -3.61
CA ASP A 349 -8.31 5.85 -2.50
C ASP A 349 -9.26 5.70 -1.30
N GLY A 350 -9.48 4.46 -0.85
CA GLY A 350 -10.32 4.17 0.31
C GLY A 350 -9.73 4.66 1.64
N LEU A 351 -8.48 5.13 1.65
CA LEU A 351 -7.83 5.73 2.82
C LEU A 351 -7.94 7.26 2.88
N ILE A 352 -8.61 7.91 1.92
CA ILE A 352 -8.67 9.37 1.82
C ILE A 352 -9.08 10.08 3.13
N ARG A 353 -9.98 9.46 3.91
CA ARG A 353 -10.43 9.97 5.22
C ARG A 353 -9.29 10.27 6.20
N ILE A 354 -8.17 9.55 6.11
CA ILE A 354 -7.01 9.74 6.97
C ILE A 354 -6.35 11.08 6.64
N SER A 355 -6.01 11.30 5.36
CA SER A 355 -5.41 12.55 4.91
C SER A 355 -6.38 13.73 5.01
N GLN A 356 -7.67 13.53 4.74
CA GLN A 356 -8.72 14.54 4.98
C GLN A 356 -8.78 14.98 6.44
N GLY A 357 -8.69 14.04 7.39
CA GLY A 357 -8.71 14.37 8.82
C GLY A 357 -7.55 15.28 9.23
N VAL A 358 -6.35 15.02 8.70
CA VAL A 358 -5.19 15.90 8.90
C VAL A 358 -5.40 17.24 8.21
N HIS A 359 -5.82 17.25 6.94
CA HIS A 359 -6.12 18.46 6.18
C HIS A 359 -7.13 19.38 6.88
N ALA A 360 -8.25 18.84 7.35
CA ALA A 360 -9.29 19.58 8.04
C ALA A 360 -8.76 20.24 9.32
N TYR A 361 -7.97 19.51 10.12
CA TYR A 361 -7.34 20.05 11.32
C TYR A 361 -6.35 21.17 11.00
N LEU A 362 -5.51 21.00 9.97
CA LEU A 362 -4.56 22.03 9.55
C LEU A 362 -5.27 23.31 9.09
N LYS A 363 -6.40 23.18 8.39
CA LYS A 363 -7.25 24.31 8.03
C LYS A 363 -7.82 25.01 9.27
N GLU A 364 -8.37 24.23 10.20
CA GLU A 364 -8.90 24.76 11.47
C GLU A 364 -7.83 25.57 12.23
N LYS A 365 -6.60 25.07 12.27
CA LYS A 365 -5.46 25.72 12.94
C LYS A 365 -4.72 26.74 12.08
N GLN A 366 -5.20 27.01 10.86
CA GLN A 366 -4.58 27.97 9.92
C GLN A 366 -3.08 27.70 9.70
N LEU A 367 -2.70 26.42 9.67
CA LEU A 367 -1.33 25.98 9.42
C LEU A 367 -1.11 25.85 7.90
N PRO A 368 -0.16 26.57 7.29
CA PRO A 368 0.10 26.50 5.87
C PRO A 368 0.51 25.10 5.41
N HIS A 369 -0.21 24.55 4.43
CA HIS A 369 0.08 23.25 3.86
C HIS A 369 -0.47 23.14 2.44
N ILE A 370 0.06 22.17 1.69
CA ILE A 370 -0.48 21.76 0.38
C ILE A 370 -1.43 20.60 0.61
N TRP A 371 -2.63 20.68 0.03
CA TRP A 371 -3.57 19.57 -0.09
C TRP A 371 -3.83 19.28 -1.56
N HIS A 372 -3.41 18.12 -2.05
CA HIS A 372 -3.52 17.72 -3.44
C HIS A 372 -4.31 16.42 -3.59
N VAL A 373 -5.48 16.49 -4.23
CA VAL A 373 -6.30 15.31 -4.53
C VAL A 373 -6.41 15.08 -6.02
N ASP A 374 -5.76 14.03 -6.52
CA ASP A 374 -5.75 13.70 -7.95
C ASP A 374 -6.79 12.65 -8.33
N SER A 375 -6.79 12.23 -9.60
CA SER A 375 -7.80 11.33 -10.16
C SER A 375 -7.55 9.82 -9.88
N TYR A 376 -6.46 9.50 -9.19
CA TYR A 376 -5.96 8.14 -8.97
C TYR A 376 -6.50 7.53 -7.67
N GLY A 377 -6.09 6.29 -7.36
CA GLY A 377 -6.42 5.59 -6.13
C GLY A 377 -5.18 5.33 -5.27
N HIS A 378 -5.21 4.24 -4.50
CA HIS A 378 -4.06 3.79 -3.71
C HIS A 378 -3.02 3.07 -4.60
N ASP A 379 -2.41 3.80 -5.54
CA ASP A 379 -1.63 3.19 -6.62
C ASP A 379 -0.29 3.91 -6.94
N PRO A 380 0.64 3.21 -7.64
CA PRO A 380 1.95 3.75 -7.99
C PRO A 380 1.96 5.05 -8.78
N THR A 381 0.93 5.31 -9.60
CA THR A 381 0.90 6.54 -10.40
C THR A 381 0.70 7.76 -9.51
N HIS A 382 -0.22 7.65 -8.54
CA HIS A 382 -0.40 8.68 -7.50
C HIS A 382 0.93 8.98 -6.78
N TRP A 383 1.61 7.94 -6.28
CA TRP A 383 2.85 8.12 -5.51
C TRP A 383 3.99 8.70 -6.36
N ARG A 384 4.15 8.25 -7.61
CA ARG A 384 5.13 8.80 -8.54
C ARG A 384 4.90 10.28 -8.81
N ASN A 385 3.67 10.66 -9.12
CA ASN A 385 3.32 12.04 -9.44
C ASN A 385 3.54 12.96 -8.23
N ASN A 386 3.16 12.50 -7.04
CA ASN A 386 3.33 13.29 -5.82
C ASN A 386 4.78 13.40 -5.35
N LEU A 387 5.62 12.38 -5.58
CA LEU A 387 7.07 12.53 -5.41
C LEU A 387 7.64 13.57 -6.38
N TRP A 388 7.20 13.56 -7.64
CA TRP A 388 7.63 14.54 -8.65
C TRP A 388 7.25 15.98 -8.24
N PHE A 389 6.03 16.22 -7.73
CA PHE A 389 5.65 17.54 -7.22
C PHE A 389 6.45 17.92 -5.97
N PHE A 390 6.59 17.01 -5.00
CA PHE A 390 7.23 17.30 -3.74
C PHE A 390 8.71 17.63 -3.90
N ALA A 391 9.45 16.87 -4.72
CA ALA A 391 10.88 17.08 -4.96
C ALA A 391 11.21 18.47 -5.56
N GLN A 392 10.28 19.07 -6.30
CA GLN A 392 10.43 20.42 -6.86
C GLN A 392 10.21 21.54 -5.84
N ARG A 393 9.75 21.24 -4.63
CA ARG A 393 9.31 22.24 -3.63
C ARG A 393 10.17 22.27 -2.38
N ILE A 394 10.94 21.22 -2.13
CA ILE A 394 11.79 21.13 -0.94
C ILE A 394 13.15 21.77 -1.15
N PHE A 395 13.73 22.28 -0.05
CA PHE A 395 15.06 22.90 0.02
C PHE A 395 15.21 24.20 -0.79
N LYS A 396 14.14 24.99 -0.88
CA LYS A 396 14.09 26.27 -1.59
C LYS A 396 13.88 27.46 -0.67
#